data_AF-A0A6M2B6K0-F1
#
_entry.id   AF-A0A6M2B6K0-F1
#
_cell.length_a   1.000
_cell.length_b   1.000
_cell.length_c   1.000
_cell.angle_alpha   90.00
_cell.angle_beta   90.00
_cell.angle_gamma   90.00
#
_symmetry.space_group_name_H-M   'P 1'
#
loop_
_entity.id
_entity.type
_entity.pdbx_description
1 polymer ?
#
loop_
_entity_poly.entity_id
_entity_poly.type
_entity_poly.pdbx_seq_one_letter_code
_entity_poly.pdbx_strand_id
1 'polypeptide(L)' 'MPHIDLKFYPRGLSEEATQKLVDDLSAVLINHLGTTDKAISVMLTEVQPEAWKSDVYDPVIRPALDQMAKKPGYTL' A
#
# COMPACT_ATOMS: atom_id res chain seq x y z
N MET A 1 14.84 -6.20 -4.55
CA MET A 1 14.24 -6.15 -3.20
C MET A 1 13.09 -5.16 -3.24
N PRO A 2 11.87 -5.61 -3.56
CA PRO A 2 10.72 -4.72 -3.61
C PRO A 2 10.22 -4.35 -2.20
N HIS A 3 9.68 -3.15 -2.07
CA HIS A 3 9.00 -2.68 -0.86
C HIS A 3 7.60 -2.21 -1.22
N ILE A 4 6.61 -2.59 -0.41
CA ILE A 4 5.24 -2.06 -0.46
C ILE A 4 5.00 -1.24 0.80
N ASP A 5 4.58 0.01 0.61
CA ASP A 5 4.02 0.87 1.66
C ASP A 5 2.53 1.08 1.36
N LEU A 6 1.67 0.36 2.08
CA LEU A 6 0.22 0.38 1.89
C LEU A 6 -0.45 1.16 3.01
N LYS A 7 -0.96 2.34 2.65
CA LYS A 7 -1.82 3.18 3.49
C LYS A 7 -3.28 2.97 3.11
N PHE A 8 -4.16 2.82 4.10
CA PHE A 8 -5.59 2.61 3.88
C PHE A 8 -6.40 3.06 5.10
N TYR A 9 -7.72 3.23 4.93
CA TYR A 9 -8.59 3.55 6.06
C TYR A 9 -8.73 2.36 7.02
N PRO A 10 -8.96 2.59 8.32
CA PRO A 10 -9.19 1.52 9.27
C PRO A 10 -10.26 0.54 8.80
N ARG A 11 -9.95 -0.75 8.87
CA ARG A 11 -10.88 -1.83 8.51
C ARG A 11 -11.14 -2.82 9.64
N GLY A 12 -10.35 -2.78 10.71
CA GLY A 12 -10.46 -3.75 11.80
C GLY A 12 -10.14 -5.17 11.33
N LEU A 13 -9.10 -5.31 10.51
CA LEU A 13 -8.64 -6.63 10.05
C LEU A 13 -8.18 -7.46 11.25
N SER A 14 -8.53 -8.75 11.25
CA SER A 14 -7.90 -9.71 12.16
C SER A 14 -6.42 -9.92 11.79
N GLU A 15 -5.65 -10.50 12.69
CA GLU A 15 -4.26 -10.89 12.40
C GLU A 15 -4.20 -11.86 11.20
N GLU A 16 -5.12 -12.84 11.15
CA GLU A 16 -5.22 -13.79 10.03
C GLU A 16 -5.51 -13.09 8.70
N ALA A 17 -6.49 -12.16 8.67
CA ALA A 17 -6.82 -11.41 7.47
C ALA A 17 -5.66 -10.50 7.04
N THR A 18 -4.94 -9.94 8.00
CA THR A 18 -3.75 -9.11 7.77
C THR A 18 -2.62 -9.94 7.15
N GLN A 19 -2.35 -11.13 7.70
CA GLN A 19 -1.32 -12.03 7.17
C GLN A 19 -1.68 -12.48 5.76
N LYS A 20 -2.94 -12.86 5.53
CA LYS A 20 -3.40 -13.25 4.20
C LYS A 20 -3.23 -12.13 3.16
N LEU A 21 -3.51 -10.88 3.53
CA LEU A 21 -3.27 -9.73 2.64
C LEU A 21 -1.78 -9.61 2.28
N VAL A 22 -0.89 -9.75 3.25
CA VAL A 22 0.57 -9.67 3.02
C VAL A 22 1.04 -10.80 2.11
N ASP A 23 0.58 -12.03 2.36
CA ASP A 23 0.95 -13.20 1.56
C ASP A 23 0.49 -13.05 0.09
N ASP A 24 -0.75 -12.59 -0.11
CA ASP A 24 -1.31 -12.37 -1.45
C ASP A 24 -0.53 -11.27 -2.21
N LEU A 25 -0.12 -10.19 -1.54
CA LEU A 25 0.71 -9.14 -2.13
C LEU A 25 2.13 -9.63 -2.47
N SER A 26 2.76 -10.38 -1.56
CA SER A 26 4.08 -10.96 -1.77
C SER A 26 4.09 -11.94 -2.95
N ALA A 27 3.05 -12.77 -3.08
CA ALA A 27 2.91 -13.73 -4.17
C ALA A 27 2.87 -13.04 -5.55
N VAL A 28 2.16 -11.92 -5.68
CA VAL A 28 2.12 -11.12 -6.92
C VAL A 28 3.53 -10.63 -7.29
N LEU A 29 4.28 -10.10 -6.31
CA LEU A 29 5.63 -9.62 -6.56
C LEU A 29 6.60 -10.75 -6.94
N ILE A 30 6.53 -11.91 -6.26
CA ILE A 30 7.32 -13.09 -6.61
C ILE A 30 7.05 -13.49 -8.07
N ASN A 31 5.77 -13.61 -8.44
CA ASN A 31 5.37 -14.06 -9.78
C ASN A 31 5.80 -13.10 -10.89
N HIS A 32 5.71 -11.79 -10.68
CA HIS A 32 5.98 -10.81 -11.74
C HIS A 32 7.41 -10.28 -11.76
N LEU A 33 8.11 -10.29 -10.62
CA LEU A 33 9.46 -9.72 -10.51
C LEU A 33 10.56 -10.80 -10.38
N GLY A 34 10.20 -12.08 -10.28
CA GLY A 34 11.17 -13.17 -10.08
C GLY A 34 11.98 -13.02 -8.78
N THR A 35 11.42 -12.34 -7.78
CA THR A 35 12.06 -12.13 -6.47
C THR A 35 11.77 -13.32 -5.53
N THR A 36 12.43 -13.34 -4.37
CA THR A 36 12.15 -14.28 -3.28
C THR A 36 11.41 -13.60 -2.15
N ASP A 37 10.62 -14.35 -1.39
CA ASP A 37 9.86 -13.84 -0.22
C ASP A 37 10.71 -13.04 0.78
N LYS A 38 11.86 -13.60 1.19
CA LYS A 38 12.84 -12.93 2.08
C LYS A 38 13.39 -11.57 1.59
N ALA A 39 13.16 -11.23 0.32
CA ALA A 39 13.62 -9.98 -0.28
C ALA A 39 12.48 -8.94 -0.41
N ILE A 40 11.28 -9.26 0.06
CA ILE A 40 10.09 -8.42 0.07
C ILE A 40 9.90 -7.86 1.47
N SER A 41 9.54 -6.59 1.56
CA SER A 41 9.05 -5.99 2.80
C SER A 41 7.73 -5.25 2.55
N VAL A 42 6.80 -5.37 3.50
CA VAL A 42 5.47 -4.74 3.43
C VAL A 42 5.24 -3.95 4.71
N MET A 43 4.88 -2.68 4.57
CA MET A 43 4.41 -1.82 5.65
C MET A 43 2.92 -1.58 5.45
N LEU A 44 2.13 -1.85 6.49
CA LEU A 44 0.70 -1.57 6.54
C LEU A 44 0.45 -0.41 7.50
N THR A 45 -0.31 0.60 7.08
CA THR A 45 -0.64 1.76 7.91
C THR A 45 -2.11 2.14 7.75
N GLU A 46 -2.87 2.01 8.84
CA GLU A 46 -4.22 2.54 8.90
C GLU A 46 -4.18 4.06 9.15
N VAL A 47 -4.89 4.83 8.32
CA VAL A 47 -4.97 6.29 8.39
C VAL A 47 -6.43 6.70 8.49
N GLN A 48 -6.78 7.47 9.51
CA GLN A 48 -8.16 7.95 9.68
C GLN A 48 -8.62 8.78 8.47
N PRO A 49 -9.89 8.68 8.04
CA PRO A 49 -10.38 9.42 6.87
C PRO A 49 -10.13 10.93 6.95
N GLU A 50 -10.28 11.52 8.14
CA GLU A 50 -10.10 12.96 8.38
C GLU A 50 -8.63 13.38 8.23
N ALA A 51 -7.69 12.47 8.47
CA ALA A 51 -6.25 12.69 8.34
C ALA A 51 -5.71 12.34 6.95
N TRP A 52 -6.52 11.72 6.08
CA TRP A 52 -6.04 11.24 4.77
C TRP A 52 -5.46 12.34 3.91
N LYS A 53 -6.09 13.52 3.93
CA LYS A 53 -5.63 14.65 3.13
C LYS A 53 -4.23 15.10 3.58
N SER A 54 -4.04 15.34 4.87
CA SER A 54 -2.78 15.84 5.43
C SER A 54 -1.66 14.80 5.39
N ASP A 55 -1.99 13.53 5.60
CA ASP A 55 -0.99 12.50 5.88
C ASP A 55 -0.64 11.67 4.64
N VAL A 56 -1.53 11.62 3.64
CA VAL A 56 -1.36 10.80 2.44
C VAL A 56 -1.54 11.59 1.16
N TYR A 57 -2.66 12.30 0.99
CA TYR A 57 -2.96 12.92 -0.28
C TYR A 57 -1.98 14.04 -0.64
N ASP A 58 -1.86 15.06 0.20
CA ASP A 58 -0.99 16.20 -0.06
C ASP A 58 0.51 15.84 -0.08
N PRO A 59 1.05 15.00 0.83
CA PRO A 59 2.48 14.70 0.85
C PRO A 59 2.92 13.58 -0.10
N VAL A 60 2.04 12.63 -0.43
CA VAL A 60 2.42 11.42 -1.21
C VAL A 60 1.75 11.40 -2.57
N ILE A 61 0.41 11.52 -2.62
CA ILE A 61 -0.34 11.32 -3.87
C ILE A 61 -0.17 12.51 -4.80
N ARG A 62 -0.51 13.71 -4.32
CA ARG A 62 -0.53 14.96 -5.09
C ARG A 62 0.77 15.24 -5.83
N PRO A 63 1.96 15.19 -5.22
CA PRO A 63 3.22 15.47 -5.93
C PRO A 63 3.62 14.38 -6.93
N ALA A 64 3.09 13.16 -6.80
CA ALA A 64 3.44 12.01 -7.63
C ALA A 64 2.41 11.69 -8.73
N LEU A 65 1.28 12.41 -8.80
CA LEU A 65 0.13 12.11 -9.66
C LEU A 65 0.51 11.78 -11.12
N ASP A 66 1.47 12.49 -11.70
CA ASP A 66 1.87 12.29 -13.09
C ASP A 66 2.79 11.08 -13.33
N GLN A 67 3.46 10.61 -12.29
CA GLN A 67 4.37 9.46 -12.34
C GLN A 67 3.68 8.15 -11.90
N MET A 68 2.48 8.24 -11.32
CA MET A 68 1.74 7.08 -10.86
C MET A 68 1.30 6.19 -12.04
N ALA A 69 1.70 4.92 -11.98
CA ALA A 69 1.20 3.88 -12.90
C ALA A 69 -0.32 3.68 -12.79
N LYS A 70 -0.90 4.01 -11.63
CA LYS A 70 -2.36 4.03 -11.39
C LYS A 70 -2.75 5.28 -10.60
N LYS A 71 -3.46 6.21 -11.24
CA LYS A 71 -3.96 7.43 -10.62
C LYS A 71 -5.22 7.18 -9.77
N PRO A 72 -5.45 7.94 -8.68
CA PRO A 72 -6.70 7.85 -7.92
C PRO A 72 -7.89 8.36 -8.76
N GLY A 73 -9.07 7.79 -8.54
CA GLY A 73 -10.33 8.28 -9.11
C GLY A 73 -10.95 9.47 -8.35
N TYR A 74 -10.20 10.09 -7.43
CA TYR A 74 -10.65 11.17 -6.56
C TYR A 74 -9.59 12.27 -6.46
N THR A 75 -10.02 13.45 -6.02
CA THR A 75 -9.16 14.62 -5.73
C THR A 75 -9.59 15.19 -4.38
N LEU A 76 -8.64 15.64 -3.56
CA LEU A 76 -8.88 16.19 -2.22
C LEU A 76 -8.17 17.52 -2.02
#